data_AF-A0A958WQP2-F1
#
_entry.id   AF-A0A958WQP2-F1
#
_cell.length_a   1.000
_cell.length_b   1.000
_cell.length_c   1.000
_cell.angle_alpha   90.00
_cell.angle_beta   90.00
_cell.angle_gamma   90.00
#
_symmetry.space_group_name_H-M   'P 1'
#
loop_
_entity.id
_entity.type
_entity.pdbx_description
1 polymer ?
#
loop_
_entity_poly.entity_id
_entity_poly.type
_entity_poly.pdbx_seq_one_letter_code
_entity_poly.pdbx_strand_id
1 'polypeptide(L)'
;MESRKSPSDREQIAARLKEARILAGLSQAQAAEKLNLQRPAISEIESGRRKVSAEELLQFSDLYRVDSSWLLMREDENDGKANNQLKFAARELSKLKPEEVQKLLDILKILPK
;
A
#
# COMPACT_ATOMS: atom_id res chain seq x y z
N MET A 1 14.92 27.03 14.51
CA MET A 1 13.77 26.10 14.59
C MET A 1 13.33 25.85 13.16
N GLU A 2 13.89 24.81 12.53
CA GLU A 2 13.63 24.53 11.12
C GLU A 2 12.15 24.18 10.94
N SER A 3 11.48 24.95 10.10
CA SER A 3 10.10 24.70 9.67
C SER A 3 10.05 23.31 9.04
N ARG A 4 9.38 22.34 9.70
CA ARG A 4 9.04 21.07 9.07
C ARG A 4 8.08 21.39 7.93
N LYS A 5 8.61 21.49 6.69
CA LYS A 5 7.78 21.50 5.49
C LYS A 5 6.90 20.25 5.51
N SER A 6 5.62 20.42 5.17
CA SER A 6 4.72 19.29 4.93
C SER A 6 5.34 18.37 3.86
N PRO A 7 5.18 17.05 4.00
CA PRO A 7 5.72 16.10 3.03
C PRO A 7 5.09 16.36 1.65
N SER A 8 5.94 16.44 0.64
CA SER A 8 5.50 16.61 -0.75
C SER A 8 4.68 15.41 -1.23
N ASP A 9 3.80 15.61 -2.22
CA ASP A 9 3.01 14.53 -2.84
C ASP A 9 3.90 13.32 -3.22
N ARG A 10 5.12 13.59 -3.70
CA ARG A 10 6.10 12.55 -4.04
C ARG A 10 6.55 11.73 -2.83
N GLU A 11 6.82 12.38 -1.69
CA GLU A 11 7.22 11.69 -0.46
C GLU A 11 6.06 10.85 0.11
N GLN A 12 4.84 11.35 -0.01
CA GLN A 12 3.64 10.61 0.40
C GLN A 12 3.40 9.37 -0.49
N ILE A 13 3.51 9.49 -1.81
CA ILE A 13 3.42 8.36 -2.75
C ILE A 13 4.52 7.33 -2.46
N ALA A 14 5.77 7.79 -2.26
CA ALA A 14 6.90 6.93 -1.92
C ALA A 14 6.66 6.13 -0.63
N ALA A 15 6.13 6.79 0.41
CA ALA A 15 5.78 6.15 1.67
C ALA A 15 4.68 5.08 1.50
N ARG A 16 3.64 5.36 0.69
CA ARG A 16 2.56 4.40 0.41
C ARG A 16 3.03 3.21 -0.41
N LEU A 17 3.88 3.42 -1.42
CA LEU A 17 4.48 2.33 -2.18
C LEU A 17 5.29 1.39 -1.28
N LYS A 18 6.05 1.96 -0.34
CA LYS A 18 6.79 1.19 0.66
C LYS A 18 5.86 0.42 1.60
N GLU A 19 4.80 1.08 2.10
CA GLU A 19 3.80 0.45 2.97
C GLU A 19 3.10 -0.72 2.26
N ALA A 20 2.60 -0.50 1.04
CA ALA A 20 1.96 -1.52 0.22
C ALA A 20 2.89 -2.72 -0.03
N ARG A 21 4.18 -2.49 -0.32
CA ARG A 21 5.15 -3.57 -0.47
C ARG A 21 5.28 -4.42 0.80
N ILE A 22 5.37 -3.76 1.95
CA ILE A 22 5.52 -4.45 3.25
C ILE A 22 4.26 -5.25 3.56
N LEU A 23 3.07 -4.69 3.31
CA LEU A 23 1.78 -5.36 3.49
C LEU A 23 1.61 -6.55 2.54
N ALA A 24 2.18 -6.48 1.33
CA ALA A 24 2.27 -7.59 0.40
C ALA A 24 3.31 -8.66 0.82
N GLY A 25 4.06 -8.45 1.91
CA GLY A 25 5.05 -9.40 2.42
C GLY A 25 6.32 -9.51 1.57
N LEU A 26 6.62 -8.49 0.76
CA LEU A 26 7.74 -8.52 -0.19
C LEU A 26 8.94 -7.73 0.32
N SER A 27 10.14 -8.27 0.12
CA SER A 27 11.38 -7.48 0.20
C SER A 27 11.54 -6.58 -1.04
N GLN A 28 12.38 -5.54 -0.94
CA GLN A 28 12.70 -4.70 -2.11
C GLN A 28 13.32 -5.50 -3.27
N ALA A 29 14.08 -6.56 -2.96
CA ALA A 29 14.67 -7.43 -3.97
C ALA A 29 13.60 -8.25 -4.72
N GLN A 30 12.64 -8.83 -3.98
CA GLN A 30 11.54 -9.57 -4.58
C GLN A 30 10.60 -8.67 -5.39
N ALA A 31 10.34 -7.45 -4.92
CA ALA A 31 9.54 -6.48 -5.68
C ALA A 31 10.26 -6.08 -6.98
N ALA A 32 11.56 -5.78 -6.91
CA ALA A 32 12.38 -5.48 -8.07
C ALA A 32 12.34 -6.60 -9.13
N GLU A 33 12.54 -7.85 -8.69
CA GLU A 33 12.47 -9.03 -9.56
C GLU A 33 11.10 -9.16 -10.24
N LYS A 34 10.00 -9.04 -9.48
CA LYS A 34 8.63 -9.19 -9.99
C LYS A 34 8.21 -8.06 -10.93
N LEU A 35 8.76 -6.86 -10.75
CA LEU A 35 8.48 -5.69 -11.58
C LEU A 35 9.46 -5.54 -12.76
N ASN A 36 10.43 -6.46 -12.88
CA ASN A 36 11.53 -6.33 -13.84
C ASN A 36 12.28 -4.99 -13.72
N LEU A 37 12.48 -4.53 -12.48
CA LEU A 37 13.20 -3.32 -12.12
C LEU A 37 14.51 -3.68 -11.42
N GLN A 38 15.46 -2.75 -11.45
CA GLN A 38 16.69 -2.87 -10.67
C GLN A 38 16.39 -2.62 -9.19
N ARG A 39 16.97 -3.39 -8.27
CA ARG A 39 16.77 -3.21 -6.82
C ARG A 39 17.04 -1.77 -6.33
N PRO A 40 18.07 -1.05 -6.80
CA PRO A 40 18.25 0.36 -6.49
C PRO A 40 17.05 1.23 -6.86
N ALA A 41 16.38 0.97 -7.99
CA ALA A 41 15.22 1.74 -8.41
C ALA A 41 14.09 1.67 -7.39
N ILE A 42 13.80 0.47 -6.83
CA ILE A 42 12.80 0.32 -5.76
C ILE A 42 13.17 1.15 -4.53
N SER A 43 14.44 1.10 -4.10
CA SER A 43 14.92 1.88 -2.95
C SER A 43 14.84 3.39 -3.19
N GLU A 44 15.17 3.86 -4.39
CA GLU A 44 15.09 5.26 -4.76
C GLU A 44 13.65 5.77 -4.89
N ILE A 45 12.74 4.93 -5.40
CA ILE A 45 11.30 5.23 -5.44
C ILE A 45 10.75 5.35 -4.02
N GLU A 46 10.99 4.36 -3.16
CA GLU A 46 10.49 4.33 -1.77
C GLU A 46 11.09 5.40 -0.86
N SER A 47 12.20 6.02 -1.28
CA SER A 47 12.81 7.17 -0.60
C SER A 47 12.45 8.51 -1.23
N GLY A 48 11.63 8.53 -2.29
CA GLY A 48 11.24 9.74 -3.00
C GLY A 48 12.36 10.38 -3.84
N ARG A 49 13.51 9.72 -3.99
CA ARG A 49 14.62 10.22 -4.82
C ARG A 49 14.32 10.10 -6.31
N ARG A 50 13.67 9.00 -6.71
CA ARG A 50 13.25 8.74 -8.09
C ARG A 50 11.75 8.91 -8.23
N LYS A 51 11.32 9.54 -9.33
CA LYS A 51 9.90 9.59 -9.72
C LYS A 51 9.42 8.20 -10.16
N VAL A 52 8.12 7.97 -10.07
CA VAL A 52 7.47 6.78 -10.60
C VAL A 52 6.60 7.18 -11.77
N SER A 53 6.60 6.40 -12.86
CA SER A 53 5.69 6.65 -13.98
C SER A 53 4.27 6.15 -13.66
N ALA A 54 3.30 6.54 -14.48
CA ALA A 54 1.93 6.04 -14.34
C ALA A 54 1.86 4.52 -14.60
N GLU A 55 2.62 4.03 -15.58
CA GLU A 55 2.72 2.62 -15.91
C GLU A 55 3.34 1.82 -14.76
N GLU A 56 4.42 2.32 -14.17
CA GLU A 56 5.03 1.70 -12.98
C GLU A 56 4.04 1.67 -11.81
N LEU A 57 3.27 2.74 -11.59
CA LEU A 57 2.24 2.79 -10.54
C LEU A 57 1.18 1.69 -10.72
N LEU A 58 0.72 1.45 -11.95
CA LEU A 58 -0.21 0.37 -12.23
C LEU A 58 0.40 -1.00 -11.91
N GLN A 59 1.67 -1.21 -12.29
CA GLN A 59 2.38 -2.46 -11.96
C GLN A 59 2.55 -2.65 -10.45
N PHE A 60 2.84 -1.58 -9.71
CA PHE A 60 2.89 -1.60 -8.26
C PHE A 60 1.53 -1.91 -7.64
N SER A 61 0.46 -1.31 -8.16
CA SER A 61 -0.93 -1.54 -7.76
C SER A 61 -1.28 -3.03 -7.86
N ASP A 62 -1.00 -3.63 -9.01
CA ASP A 62 -1.26 -5.04 -9.30
C ASP A 62 -0.43 -5.97 -8.42
N LEU A 63 0.87 -5.71 -8.32
CA LEU A 63 1.78 -6.52 -7.52
C LEU A 63 1.43 -6.50 -6.03
N TYR A 64 1.10 -5.33 -5.50
CA TYR A 64 0.80 -5.16 -4.08
C TYR A 64 -0.68 -5.37 -3.74
N ARG A 65 -1.54 -5.59 -4.76
CA ARG A 65 -2.99 -5.78 -4.62
C ARG A 65 -3.67 -4.62 -3.88
N VAL A 66 -3.25 -3.40 -4.22
CA VAL A 66 -3.86 -2.15 -3.74
C VAL A 66 -4.46 -1.39 -4.90
N ASP A 67 -5.35 -0.44 -4.61
CA ASP A 67 -5.89 0.45 -5.64
C ASP A 67 -4.90 1.59 -5.96
N SER A 68 -4.78 1.95 -7.24
CA SER A 68 -3.87 3.01 -7.68
C SER A 68 -4.24 4.38 -7.13
N SER A 69 -5.53 4.65 -6.90
CA SER A 69 -5.99 5.88 -6.24
C SER A 69 -5.53 5.94 -4.78
N TRP A 70 -5.45 4.80 -4.10
CA TRP A 70 -4.92 4.75 -2.74
C TRP A 70 -3.44 5.13 -2.69
N LEU A 71 -2.64 4.68 -3.67
CA LEU A 71 -1.23 5.06 -3.78
C LEU A 71 -1.03 6.57 -4.00
N LEU A 72 -1.99 7.21 -4.68
CA LEU A 72 -1.95 8.62 -5.07
C LEU A 72 -2.67 9.56 -4.10
N MET A 73 -3.43 9.03 -3.13
CA MET A 73 -4.24 9.81 -2.19
C MET A 73 -3.40 10.85 -1.45
N ARG A 74 -3.95 12.02 -1.17
CA ARG A 74 -3.27 13.01 -0.32
C ARG A 74 -3.57 12.81 1.15
N GLU A 75 -2.68 13.24 2.05
CA GLU A 75 -2.89 13.10 3.50
C GLU A 75 -4.17 13.81 4.01
N ASP A 76 -4.58 14.91 3.38
CA ASP A 76 -5.82 15.64 3.67
C ASP A 76 -7.09 14.93 3.17
N GLU A 77 -6.96 13.99 2.22
CA GLU A 77 -8.05 13.15 1.71
C GLU A 77 -8.16 11.81 2.47
N ASN A 78 -7.13 11.46 3.26
CA ASN A 78 -7.06 10.24 4.04
C ASN A 78 -7.89 10.41 5.32
N ASP A 79 -9.22 10.48 5.19
CA ASP A 79 -10.16 10.55 6.29
C ASP A 79 -9.90 9.40 7.28
N GLY A 80 -9.20 9.72 8.38
CA GLY A 80 -8.60 8.76 9.31
C GLY A 80 -9.58 7.83 10.03
N LYS A 81 -10.88 7.92 9.76
CA LYS A 81 -11.92 7.04 10.33
C LYS A 81 -12.03 5.71 9.60
N ALA A 82 -12.08 5.70 8.26
CA ALA A 82 -12.19 4.48 7.47
C ALA A 82 -10.92 3.61 7.59
N ASN A 83 -9.75 4.26 7.59
CA ASN A 83 -8.46 3.58 7.75
C ASN A 83 -8.31 2.99 9.17
N ASN A 84 -8.79 3.68 10.23
CA ASN A 84 -8.77 3.12 11.59
C ASN A 84 -9.70 1.92 11.73
N GLN A 85 -10.90 1.96 11.16
CA GLN A 85 -11.82 0.83 11.21
C GLN A 85 -11.28 -0.38 10.44
N LEU A 86 -10.67 -0.15 9.28
CA LEU A 86 -10.05 -1.21 8.49
C LEU A 86 -8.82 -1.81 9.20
N LYS A 87 -7.97 -0.97 9.81
CA LYS A 87 -6.83 -1.43 10.64
C LYS A 87 -7.29 -2.20 11.87
N PHE A 88 -8.34 -1.74 12.55
CA PHE A 88 -8.94 -2.45 13.67
C PHE A 88 -9.51 -3.79 13.23
N ALA A 89 -10.26 -3.82 12.12
CA ALA A 89 -10.76 -5.05 11.54
C ALA A 89 -9.61 -6.01 11.21
N ALA A 90 -8.58 -5.58 10.48
CA ALA A 90 -7.42 -6.42 10.15
C ALA A 90 -6.76 -7.05 11.38
N ARG A 91 -6.66 -6.31 12.49
CA ARG A 91 -6.13 -6.82 13.76
C ARG A 91 -7.02 -7.89 14.38
N GLU A 92 -8.34 -7.68 14.42
CA GLU A 92 -9.27 -8.69 14.95
C GLU A 92 -9.32 -9.93 14.05
N LEU A 93 -9.25 -9.76 12.73
CA LEU A 93 -9.21 -10.85 11.77
C LEU A 93 -7.95 -11.72 11.92
N SER A 94 -6.81 -11.13 12.28
CA SER A 94 -5.57 -11.89 12.52
C SER A 94 -5.65 -12.89 13.68
N LYS A 95 -6.65 -12.75 14.57
CA LYS A 95 -6.87 -13.65 15.71
C LYS A 95 -7.76 -14.85 15.37
N LEU A 96 -8.40 -14.85 14.19
CA LEU A 96 -9.34 -15.88 13.79
C LEU A 96 -8.63 -17.14 13.32
N LYS A 97 -9.29 -18.29 13.51
CA LYS A 97 -8.83 -19.56 12.95
C LYS A 97 -9.08 -19.59 11.43
N PRO A 98 -8.32 -20.39 10.66
CA PRO A 98 -8.47 -20.47 9.20
C PRO A 98 -9.91 -20.75 8.73
N GLU A 99 -10.63 -21.57 9.47
CA GLU A 99 -12.03 -21.94 9.21
C GLU A 99 -13.02 -20.79 9.46
N GLU A 100 -12.70 -19.85 10.34
CA GLU A 100 -13.50 -18.64 10.59
C GLU A 100 -13.21 -17.57 9.54
N VAL A 101 -11.95 -17.45 9.11
CA VAL A 101 -11.55 -16.60 7.99
C VAL A 101 -12.26 -17.02 6.70
N GLN A 102 -12.38 -18.33 6.45
CA GLN A 102 -13.07 -18.84 5.27
C GLN A 102 -14.56 -18.48 5.27
N LYS A 103 -15.25 -18.65 6.40
CA LYS A 103 -16.66 -18.24 6.54
C LYS A 103 -16.86 -16.75 6.31
N LEU A 104 -15.94 -15.93 6.82
CA LEU A 104 -16.00 -14.49 6.60
C LEU A 104 -15.81 -14.11 5.12
N LEU A 105 -14.88 -14.76 4.41
CA LEU A 105 -14.70 -14.54 2.98
C LEU A 105 -15.97 -14.87 2.20
N ASP A 106 -16.70 -15.91 2.59
CA ASP A 106 -17.94 -16.27 1.94
C ASP A 106 -19.07 -15.25 2.23
N ILE A 107 -19.09 -14.66 3.43
CA ILE A 107 -19.98 -13.54 3.77
C ILE A 107 -19.62 -12.27 2.98
N LEU A 108 -18.33 -11.96 2.80
CA LEU A 108 -17.92 -10.77 2.05
C LEU A 108 -18.30 -10.86 0.56
N LYS A 109 -18.29 -12.06 -0.02
CA LYS A 109 -18.69 -12.29 -1.42
C LYS A 109 -20.17 -12.03 -1.69
N ILE A 110 -21.04 -12.10 -0.67
CA ILE A 110 -22.49 -11.91 -0.80
C ILE A 110 -22.93 -10.47 -0.52
N LEU A 111 -22.02 -9.58 -0.12
CA LEU A 111 -22.36 -8.17 0.09
C LEU A 111 -22.62 -7.48 -1.26
N PRO A 112 -23.71 -6.69 -1.37
CA PRO A 112 -23.96 -5.89 -2.56
C PRO A 112 -22.85 -4.85 -2.72
N LYS A 113 -22.34 -4.71 -3.95
CA LYS A 113 -21.34 -3.71 -4.31
C LYS A 113 -21.98 -2.36 -4.55
#